data_AF-A0A2U1P475-F1
#
_entry.id   AF-A0A2U1P475-F1
#
_cell.length_a   1.000
_cell.length_b   1.000
_cell.length_c   1.000
_cell.angle_alpha   90.00
_cell.angle_beta   90.00
_cell.angle_gamma   90.00
#
_symmetry.space_group_name_H-M   'P 1'
#
loop_
_entity.id
_entity.type
_entity.pdbx_description
1 polymer ?
#
loop_
_entity_poly.entity_id
_entity_poly.type
_entity_poly.pdbx_seq_one_letter_code
_entity_poly.pdbx_strand_id
1 'polypeptide(L)'
;MTCTFFLCDRICAGCNYEIGHGRFLSCMGAVWHPECFRCHACNQPIADYEFSMSGNYPYHKTCYKEHYHPKCDVCQHFIPTNASGLIEYRAHPFWAQKYCPFHEHDGTPRCCSCERMEPRETSYAALNDGRKLCLECLDSSIMDTSECQPLYRDIQAFYESINMKVEQIIPLLLVERQALNEAMDGERNGHYHMPETRGLCLSEEQTISTVLRRPKMGMGSRVPDMRTEPYKLTRRCEVTAILILYGLPRLLTGSILAHEMMHAWLRLQGYRTLSQDVEEGICQVLAHMWLRTQISLISGKNTPSSSSATSSRQEKRSPFDKKLAEFFKHQIESDMSPVYGNGFRAGNQAVLKYGLPSTLEHIRLTGSFPF
;
A
#
# COMPACT_ATOMS: atom_id res chain seq x y z
N MET A 1 32.58 -11.48 -77.86
CA MET A 1 31.63 -10.94 -76.86
C MET A 1 31.29 -12.07 -75.90
N THR A 2 31.96 -12.17 -74.76
CA THR A 2 31.62 -13.10 -73.69
C THR A 2 31.23 -12.27 -72.48
N CYS A 3 29.93 -12.04 -72.32
CA CYS A 3 29.36 -11.54 -71.07
C CYS A 3 29.50 -12.64 -70.02
N THR A 4 30.56 -12.59 -69.21
CA THR A 4 30.55 -13.26 -67.91
C THR A 4 29.52 -12.54 -67.06
N PHE A 5 28.33 -13.13 -66.94
CA PHE A 5 27.36 -12.79 -65.90
C PHE A 5 28.03 -13.05 -64.55
N PHE A 6 28.59 -12.01 -63.92
CA PHE A 6 28.73 -12.00 -62.47
C PHE A 6 27.30 -11.98 -61.92
N LEU A 7 26.76 -13.17 -61.64
CA LEU A 7 25.61 -13.29 -60.75
C LEU A 7 26.08 -12.72 -59.42
N CYS A 8 25.47 -11.61 -59.01
CA CYS A 8 25.63 -11.10 -57.66
C CYS A 8 24.98 -12.14 -56.74
N ASP A 9 25.77 -13.09 -56.25
CA ASP A 9 25.30 -14.20 -55.42
C ASP A 9 24.72 -13.62 -54.12
N ARG A 10 23.41 -13.76 -53.98
CA ARG A 10 22.66 -13.26 -52.83
C ARG A 10 22.86 -14.23 -51.68
N ILE A 11 23.63 -13.86 -50.67
CA ILE A 11 23.86 -14.69 -49.48
C ILE A 11 22.76 -14.43 -48.46
N CYS A 12 22.09 -15.48 -48.00
CA CYS A 12 21.05 -15.40 -46.97
C CYS A 12 21.64 -14.99 -45.62
N ALA A 13 21.17 -13.90 -45.03
CA ALA A 13 21.66 -13.41 -43.73
C ALA A 13 21.31 -14.31 -42.53
N GLY A 14 20.37 -15.24 -42.68
CA GLY A 14 19.98 -16.16 -41.61
C GLY A 14 20.81 -17.44 -41.55
N CYS A 15 21.22 -17.99 -42.69
CA CYS A 15 21.95 -19.27 -42.76
C CYS A 15 23.33 -19.16 -43.43
N ASN A 16 23.69 -18.01 -44.01
CA ASN A 16 24.92 -17.75 -44.76
C ASN A 16 25.12 -18.62 -46.02
N TYR A 17 24.05 -19.20 -46.56
CA TYR A 17 24.07 -19.92 -47.85
C TYR A 17 23.47 -19.09 -48.98
N GLU A 18 23.80 -19.44 -50.23
CA GLU A 18 23.29 -18.80 -51.43
C GLU A 18 21.76 -18.92 -51.56
N ILE A 19 21.13 -17.81 -51.90
CA ILE A 19 19.75 -17.73 -52.35
C ILE A 19 19.79 -18.02 -53.85
N GLY A 20 19.60 -19.29 -54.22
CA GLY A 20 19.49 -19.70 -55.62
C GLY A 20 18.29 -19.08 -56.34
N HIS A 21 17.82 -19.69 -57.42
CA HIS A 21 16.74 -19.13 -58.27
C HIS A 21 15.31 -19.13 -57.64
N GLY A 22 15.18 -19.38 -56.33
CA GLY A 22 13.91 -19.46 -55.60
C GLY A 22 13.35 -18.10 -55.14
N ARG A 23 12.20 -18.13 -54.47
CA ARG A 23 11.63 -16.95 -53.80
C ARG A 23 12.50 -16.56 -52.61
N PHE A 24 12.71 -15.26 -52.42
CA PHE A 24 13.52 -14.71 -51.33
C PHE A 24 12.85 -13.46 -50.75
N LEU A 25 13.20 -13.14 -49.51
CA LEU A 25 12.78 -11.92 -48.83
C LEU A 25 13.93 -10.91 -48.85
N SER A 26 13.62 -9.65 -49.09
CA SER A 26 14.59 -8.54 -49.05
C SER A 26 14.10 -7.52 -48.03
N CYS A 27 14.68 -7.54 -46.83
CA CYS A 27 14.28 -6.70 -45.70
C CYS A 27 15.49 -6.45 -44.79
N MET A 28 15.45 -5.34 -44.02
CA MET A 28 16.55 -4.92 -43.14
C MET A 28 17.90 -4.74 -43.86
N GLY A 29 17.90 -4.34 -45.13
CA GLY A 29 19.12 -4.18 -45.93
C GLY A 29 19.82 -5.49 -46.31
N ALA A 30 19.18 -6.64 -46.06
CA ALA A 30 19.71 -7.96 -46.35
C ALA A 30 18.68 -8.83 -47.09
N VAL A 31 19.13 -9.99 -47.55
CA VAL A 31 18.31 -10.99 -48.24
C VAL A 31 18.23 -12.26 -47.41
N TRP A 32 17.07 -12.91 -47.42
CA TRP A 32 16.78 -14.07 -46.57
C TRP A 32 16.04 -15.14 -47.37
N HIS A 33 16.32 -16.41 -47.09
CA HIS A 33 15.37 -17.47 -47.44
C HIS A 33 14.08 -17.26 -46.61
N PRO A 34 12.89 -17.52 -47.18
CA PRO A 34 11.63 -17.39 -46.44
C PRO A 34 11.63 -18.13 -45.09
N GLU A 35 12.22 -19.33 -45.06
CA GLU A 35 12.34 -20.16 -43.86
C GLU A 35 13.39 -19.68 -42.85
N CYS A 36 14.30 -18.78 -43.25
CA CYS A 36 15.37 -18.27 -42.40
C CYS A 36 15.00 -16.94 -41.74
N PHE A 37 14.02 -16.21 -42.26
CA PHE A 37 13.52 -14.99 -41.63
C PHE A 37 12.49 -15.34 -40.54
N ARG A 38 12.97 -15.56 -39.32
CA ARG A 38 12.19 -16.12 -38.21
C ARG A 38 11.93 -15.11 -37.10
N CYS A 39 10.74 -15.17 -36.53
CA CYS A 39 10.38 -14.42 -35.35
C CYS A 39 11.23 -14.84 -34.15
N HIS A 40 11.86 -13.89 -33.48
CA HIS A 40 12.73 -14.18 -32.34
C HIS A 40 11.98 -14.77 -31.13
N ALA A 41 10.68 -14.48 -30.98
CA ALA A 41 9.87 -15.00 -29.87
C ALA A 41 9.42 -16.46 -30.05
N CYS A 42 8.90 -16.82 -31.23
CA CYS A 42 8.31 -18.15 -31.47
C CYS A 42 9.15 -19.05 -32.39
N ASN A 43 10.23 -18.52 -32.95
CA ASN A 43 11.14 -19.18 -33.89
C ASN A 43 10.48 -19.71 -35.19
N GLN A 44 9.27 -19.25 -35.50
CA GLN A 44 8.56 -19.57 -36.74
C GLN A 44 8.88 -18.53 -37.83
N PRO A 45 8.88 -18.93 -39.12
CA PRO A 45 9.05 -18.01 -40.24
C PRO A 45 8.01 -16.86 -40.21
N ILE A 46 8.46 -15.65 -40.57
CA ILE A 46 7.58 -14.49 -40.75
C ILE A 46 7.23 -14.41 -42.24
N ALA A 47 6.03 -14.86 -42.59
CA ALA A 47 5.49 -14.76 -43.95
C ALA A 47 4.64 -13.50 -44.18
N ASP A 48 4.30 -12.77 -43.10
CA ASP A 48 3.48 -11.56 -43.17
C ASP A 48 4.23 -10.42 -43.88
N TYR A 49 3.49 -9.57 -44.60
CA TYR A 49 4.07 -8.41 -45.28
C TYR A 49 4.60 -7.35 -44.30
N GLU A 50 4.01 -7.28 -43.09
CA GLU A 50 4.40 -6.34 -42.06
C GLU A 50 4.82 -7.07 -40.78
N PHE A 51 5.93 -6.64 -40.18
CA PHE A 51 6.50 -7.21 -38.96
C PHE A 51 7.01 -6.11 -38.02
N SER A 52 7.28 -6.46 -36.77
CA SER A 52 7.79 -5.53 -35.77
C SER A 52 9.26 -5.82 -35.44
N MET A 53 10.00 -4.79 -35.08
CA MET A 53 11.42 -4.88 -34.75
C MET A 53 11.67 -4.46 -33.30
N SER A 54 12.47 -5.25 -32.57
CA SER A 54 13.09 -4.84 -31.31
C SER A 54 14.61 -4.92 -31.49
N GLY A 55 15.28 -3.77 -31.59
CA GLY A 55 16.69 -3.72 -32.00
C GLY A 55 16.88 -4.36 -33.38
N ASN A 56 17.73 -5.39 -33.47
CA ASN A 56 17.99 -6.14 -34.72
C ASN A 56 17.17 -7.44 -34.84
N TYR A 57 16.22 -7.69 -33.94
CA TYR A 57 15.44 -8.92 -33.93
C TYR A 57 14.05 -8.70 -34.53
N PRO A 58 13.65 -9.48 -35.56
CA PRO A 58 12.32 -9.42 -36.12
C PRO A 58 11.32 -10.26 -35.32
N TYR A 59 10.07 -9.80 -35.25
CA TYR A 59 8.96 -10.45 -34.57
C TYR A 59 7.71 -10.41 -35.42
N HIS A 60 6.85 -11.43 -35.33
CA HIS A 60 5.45 -11.27 -35.75
C HIS A 60 4.83 -10.11 -34.98
N LYS A 61 3.93 -9.33 -35.62
CA LYS A 61 3.23 -8.21 -34.95
C LYS A 61 2.54 -8.66 -33.66
N THR A 62 1.91 -9.83 -33.68
CA THR A 62 1.24 -10.45 -32.54
C THR A 62 2.23 -10.83 -31.44
N CYS A 63 3.33 -11.51 -31.78
CA CYS A 63 4.37 -11.86 -30.81
C CYS A 63 5.01 -10.62 -30.18
N TYR A 64 5.32 -9.60 -30.98
CA TYR A 64 5.84 -8.33 -30.48
C TYR A 64 4.86 -7.68 -29.50
N LYS A 65 3.57 -7.65 -29.86
CA LYS A 65 2.52 -7.13 -28.98
C LYS A 65 2.45 -7.91 -27.66
N GLU A 66 2.44 -9.24 -27.70
CA GLU A 66 2.41 -10.06 -26.47
C GLU A 66 3.60 -9.83 -25.55
N HIS A 67 4.79 -9.58 -26.10
CA HIS A 67 6.01 -9.39 -25.30
C HIS A 67 6.21 -7.96 -24.79
N TYR A 68 5.87 -6.95 -25.59
CA TYR A 68 6.26 -5.55 -25.31
C TYR A 68 5.08 -4.64 -25.00
N HIS A 69 3.86 -5.01 -25.38
CA HIS A 69 2.71 -4.16 -25.17
C HIS A 69 2.17 -4.36 -23.74
N PRO A 70 2.07 -3.29 -22.92
CA PRO A 70 1.63 -3.44 -21.55
C PRO A 70 0.17 -3.91 -21.50
N LYS A 71 -0.10 -4.80 -20.55
CA LYS A 71 -1.44 -5.23 -20.15
C LYS A 71 -1.86 -4.43 -18.91
N CYS A 72 -3.16 -4.15 -18.82
CA CYS A 72 -3.76 -3.50 -17.67
C CYS A 72 -3.99 -4.52 -16.55
N ASP A 73 -3.49 -4.22 -15.35
CA ASP A 73 -3.66 -5.09 -14.18
C ASP A 73 -5.10 -5.12 -13.65
N VAL A 74 -5.95 -4.20 -14.10
CA VAL A 74 -7.37 -4.12 -13.74
C VAL A 74 -8.22 -4.93 -14.71
N CYS A 75 -8.20 -4.61 -16.01
CA CYS A 75 -9.05 -5.26 -16.98
C CYS A 75 -8.41 -6.46 -17.69
N GLN A 76 -7.12 -6.73 -17.48
CA GLN A 76 -6.34 -7.82 -18.10
C GLN A 76 -6.21 -7.74 -19.63
N HIS A 77 -6.62 -6.63 -20.24
CA HIS A 77 -6.46 -6.37 -21.68
C HIS A 77 -5.20 -5.53 -21.95
N PHE A 78 -4.72 -5.56 -23.19
CA PHE A 78 -3.70 -4.63 -23.67
C PHE A 78 -4.17 -3.18 -23.57
N ILE A 79 -3.31 -2.30 -23.04
CA ILE A 79 -3.66 -0.88 -22.85
C ILE A 79 -3.70 -0.15 -24.21
N PRO A 80 -4.86 0.34 -24.66
CA PRO A 80 -4.99 0.88 -26.00
C PRO A 80 -4.08 2.09 -26.25
N THR A 81 -3.66 2.27 -27.50
CA THR A 81 -2.99 3.50 -27.94
C THR A 81 -3.99 4.66 -28.01
N ASN A 82 -3.56 5.85 -27.62
CA ASN A 82 -4.34 7.07 -27.79
C ASN A 82 -4.40 7.50 -29.27
N ALA A 83 -5.09 8.61 -29.56
CA ALA A 83 -5.26 9.13 -30.92
C ALA A 83 -3.94 9.46 -31.64
N SER A 84 -2.86 9.70 -30.89
CA SER A 84 -1.50 9.94 -31.43
C SER A 84 -0.69 8.65 -31.66
N GLY A 85 -1.28 7.47 -31.43
CA GLY A 85 -0.60 6.19 -31.56
C GLY A 85 0.32 5.83 -30.39
N LEU A 86 0.33 6.63 -29.32
CA LEU A 86 1.14 6.40 -28.12
C LEU A 86 0.38 5.59 -27.08
N ILE A 87 1.07 4.69 -26.38
CA ILE A 87 0.49 3.92 -25.28
C ILE A 87 0.60 4.76 -24.01
N GLU A 88 -0.55 5.21 -23.50
CA GLU A 88 -0.63 5.95 -22.24
C GLU A 88 -1.31 5.08 -21.17
N TYR A 89 -0.63 4.91 -20.04
CA TYR A 89 -1.17 4.22 -18.87
C TYR A 89 -0.96 5.03 -17.60
N ARG A 90 -1.77 4.72 -16.58
CA ARG A 90 -1.57 5.19 -15.22
C ARG A 90 -0.94 4.07 -14.40
N ALA A 91 -0.20 4.45 -13.36
CA ALA A 91 0.41 3.49 -12.47
C ALA A 91 0.22 3.93 -11.02
N HIS A 92 -0.08 2.97 -10.14
CA HIS A 92 -0.05 3.26 -8.71
C HIS A 92 1.40 3.64 -8.31
N PRO A 93 1.64 4.80 -7.68
CA PRO A 93 3.00 5.31 -7.41
C PRO A 93 3.90 4.33 -6.66
N PHE A 94 3.34 3.65 -5.64
CA PHE A 94 4.07 2.65 -4.85
C PHE A 94 4.00 1.22 -5.40
N TRP A 95 2.80 0.70 -5.70
CA TRP A 95 2.62 -0.70 -6.10
C TRP A 95 3.05 -1.01 -7.53
N ALA A 96 3.26 0.03 -8.35
CA ALA A 96 3.52 -0.07 -9.79
C ALA A 96 2.43 -0.85 -10.56
N GLN A 97 1.20 -0.91 -10.01
CA GLN A 97 0.03 -1.49 -10.68
C GLN A 97 -0.30 -0.61 -11.89
N LYS A 98 -0.15 -1.14 -13.12
CA LYS A 98 -0.39 -0.42 -14.37
C LYS A 98 -1.82 -0.62 -14.81
N TYR A 99 -2.51 0.46 -15.18
CA TYR A 99 -3.90 0.38 -15.59
C TYR A 99 -4.27 1.42 -16.65
N CYS A 100 -5.36 1.11 -17.37
CA CYS A 100 -5.94 2.00 -18.35
C CYS A 100 -6.39 3.32 -17.68
N PRO A 101 -6.11 4.50 -18.26
CA PRO A 101 -6.50 5.78 -17.67
C PRO A 101 -8.00 5.92 -17.39
N PHE A 102 -8.86 5.25 -18.18
CA PHE A 102 -10.31 5.24 -17.96
C PHE A 102 -10.76 4.71 -16.59
N HIS A 103 -9.96 3.83 -15.95
CA HIS A 103 -10.29 3.30 -14.63
C HIS A 103 -10.26 4.36 -13.51
N GLU A 104 -9.72 5.55 -13.77
CA GLU A 104 -9.85 6.69 -12.84
C GLU A 104 -11.28 7.24 -12.77
N HIS A 105 -12.13 6.93 -13.75
CA HIS A 105 -13.44 7.57 -13.91
C HIS A 105 -14.61 6.59 -14.08
N ASP A 106 -14.34 5.29 -14.20
CA ASP A 106 -15.36 4.27 -14.46
C ASP A 106 -15.98 3.66 -13.20
N GLY A 107 -15.58 4.16 -12.03
CA GLY A 107 -16.04 3.64 -10.74
C GLY A 107 -15.33 2.36 -10.29
N THR A 108 -14.21 1.98 -10.93
CA THR A 108 -13.37 0.86 -10.46
C THR A 108 -12.97 1.09 -8.99
N PRO A 109 -13.38 0.19 -8.07
CA PRO A 109 -13.11 0.39 -6.65
C PRO A 109 -11.62 0.27 -6.33
N ARG A 110 -11.20 0.98 -5.28
CA ARG A 110 -9.86 0.86 -4.70
C ARG A 110 -9.94 0.18 -3.34
N CYS A 111 -8.89 -0.53 -2.97
CA CYS A 111 -8.74 -1.06 -1.62
C CYS A 111 -8.58 0.12 -0.66
N CYS A 112 -9.40 0.21 0.39
CA CYS A 112 -9.33 1.31 1.36
C CYS A 112 -8.02 1.34 2.16
N SER A 113 -7.24 0.25 2.13
CA SER A 113 -5.97 0.13 2.85
C SER A 113 -4.76 0.29 1.93
N CYS A 114 -4.66 -0.44 0.82
CA CYS A 114 -3.48 -0.38 -0.06
C CYS A 114 -3.68 0.41 -1.36
N GLU A 115 -4.86 1.00 -1.58
CA GLU A 115 -5.21 1.90 -2.70
C GLU A 115 -5.10 1.29 -4.12
N ARG A 116 -4.70 0.03 -4.23
CA ARG A 116 -4.76 -0.74 -5.47
C ARG A 116 -6.20 -0.85 -5.96
N MET A 117 -6.35 -0.75 -7.28
CA MET A 117 -7.64 -0.93 -7.95
C MET A 117 -8.04 -2.40 -8.01
N GLU A 118 -9.33 -2.67 -7.86
CA GLU A 118 -9.96 -3.99 -7.94
C GLU A 118 -9.82 -4.58 -9.36
N PRO A 119 -9.09 -5.69 -9.55
CA PRO A 119 -9.02 -6.37 -10.84
C PRO A 119 -10.36 -7.00 -11.21
N ARG A 120 -10.74 -7.00 -12.48
CA ARG A 120 -12.04 -7.56 -12.95
C ARG A 120 -12.23 -9.04 -12.60
N GLU A 121 -11.14 -9.80 -12.60
CA GLU A 121 -11.15 -11.24 -12.30
C GLU A 121 -11.18 -11.55 -10.79
N THR A 122 -11.09 -10.53 -9.93
CA THR A 122 -11.01 -10.71 -8.47
C THR A 122 -11.92 -9.75 -7.76
N SER A 123 -12.87 -10.27 -6.98
CA SER A 123 -13.73 -9.41 -6.18
C SER A 123 -13.09 -9.09 -4.82
N TYR A 124 -13.00 -7.80 -4.52
CA TYR A 124 -12.63 -7.28 -3.21
C TYR A 124 -13.76 -7.54 -2.20
N ALA A 125 -13.39 -7.75 -0.94
CA ALA A 125 -14.34 -7.88 0.15
C ALA A 125 -14.96 -6.51 0.46
N ALA A 126 -16.30 -6.44 0.48
CA ALA A 126 -17.03 -5.27 0.93
C ALA A 126 -17.23 -5.30 2.45
N LEU A 127 -17.06 -4.16 3.10
CA LEU A 127 -17.39 -3.92 4.50
C LEU A 127 -18.79 -3.29 4.62
N ASN A 128 -19.41 -3.36 5.80
CA ASN A 128 -20.76 -2.82 6.04
C ASN A 128 -20.87 -1.31 5.78
N ASP A 129 -19.78 -0.57 5.96
CA ASP A 129 -19.71 0.88 5.72
C ASP A 129 -19.45 1.27 4.25
N GLY A 130 -19.44 0.29 3.34
CA GLY A 130 -19.25 0.46 1.90
C GLY A 130 -17.79 0.45 1.43
N ARG A 131 -16.81 0.43 2.34
CA ARG A 131 -15.39 0.30 1.96
C ARG A 131 -15.11 -1.08 1.34
N LYS A 132 -14.08 -1.15 0.50
CA LYS A 132 -13.60 -2.40 -0.09
C LYS A 132 -12.18 -2.72 0.32
N LEU A 133 -11.90 -3.99 0.56
CA LEU A 133 -10.58 -4.53 0.87
C LEU A 133 -10.15 -5.57 -0.17
N CYS A 134 -8.91 -5.47 -0.66
CA CYS A 134 -8.34 -6.57 -1.40
C CYS A 134 -8.08 -7.77 -0.47
N LEU A 135 -8.01 -8.98 -1.04
CA LEU A 135 -7.88 -10.22 -0.27
C LEU A 135 -6.61 -10.24 0.59
N GLU A 136 -5.48 -9.75 0.06
CA GLU A 136 -4.22 -9.68 0.81
C GLU A 136 -4.30 -8.73 2.02
N CYS A 137 -5.08 -7.64 1.93
CA CYS A 137 -5.32 -6.74 3.07
C CYS A 137 -6.34 -7.34 4.06
N LEU A 138 -7.33 -8.08 3.54
CA LEU A 138 -8.33 -8.76 4.36
C LEU A 138 -7.69 -9.82 5.27
N ASP A 139 -6.67 -10.54 4.79
CA ASP A 139 -6.01 -11.63 5.51
C ASP A 139 -5.44 -11.22 6.88
N SER A 140 -5.05 -9.95 7.04
CA SER A 140 -4.55 -9.39 8.30
C SER A 140 -5.48 -8.35 8.91
N SER A 141 -6.71 -8.22 8.41
CA SER A 141 -7.67 -7.22 8.89
C SER A 141 -8.18 -7.54 10.30
N ILE A 142 -8.30 -6.51 11.12
CA ILE A 142 -8.85 -6.62 12.48
C ILE A 142 -10.31 -6.19 12.43
N MET A 143 -11.21 -7.12 12.72
CA MET A 143 -12.64 -6.91 12.53
C MET A 143 -13.34 -6.45 13.81
N ASP A 144 -12.88 -6.88 14.98
CA ASP A 144 -13.49 -6.51 16.27
C ASP A 144 -12.45 -6.13 17.34
N THR A 145 -12.95 -5.50 18.40
CA THR A 145 -12.12 -4.99 19.51
C THR A 145 -11.32 -6.09 20.22
N SER A 146 -11.82 -7.32 20.25
CA SER A 146 -11.15 -8.45 20.91
C SER A 146 -9.93 -8.92 20.11
N GLU A 147 -10.03 -8.94 18.78
CA GLU A 147 -8.94 -9.23 17.85
C GLU A 147 -7.84 -8.15 17.92
N CYS A 148 -8.18 -6.93 18.32
CA CYS A 148 -7.21 -5.83 18.42
C CYS A 148 -6.34 -5.89 19.69
N GLN A 149 -6.72 -6.65 20.71
CA GLN A 149 -6.03 -6.68 22.01
C GLN A 149 -4.55 -7.11 21.95
N PRO A 150 -4.15 -8.13 21.17
CA PRO A 150 -2.74 -8.47 21.01
C PRO A 150 -1.92 -7.30 20.42
N LEU A 151 -2.47 -6.62 19.42
CA LEU A 151 -1.83 -5.45 18.81
C LEU A 151 -1.73 -4.29 19.81
N TYR A 152 -2.75 -4.08 20.64
CA TYR A 152 -2.71 -3.06 21.70
C TYR A 152 -1.56 -3.31 22.68
N ARG A 153 -1.36 -4.56 23.10
CA ARG A 153 -0.21 -4.93 23.95
C ARG A 153 1.13 -4.74 23.23
N ASP A 154 1.22 -5.07 21.94
CA ASP A 154 2.42 -4.81 21.14
C ASP A 154 2.76 -3.31 21.11
N ILE A 155 1.76 -2.43 21.02
CA ILE A 155 1.94 -0.97 21.05
C ILE A 155 2.38 -0.51 22.43
N GLN A 156 1.75 -1.00 23.52
CA GLN A 156 2.17 -0.68 24.87
C GLN A 156 3.63 -1.08 25.12
N ALA A 157 4.04 -2.27 24.66
CA ALA A 157 5.42 -2.74 24.75
C ALA A 157 6.38 -1.88 23.91
N PHE A 158 5.96 -1.40 22.73
CA PHE A 158 6.74 -0.44 21.96
C PHE A 158 6.96 0.87 22.73
N TYR A 159 5.90 1.46 23.31
CA TYR A 159 6.00 2.66 24.12
C TYR A 159 6.89 2.46 25.37
N GLU A 160 6.79 1.31 26.03
CA GLU A 160 7.69 0.95 27.13
C GLU A 160 9.15 0.83 26.68
N SER A 161 9.40 0.26 25.49
CA SER A 161 10.77 0.11 24.94
C SER A 161 11.48 1.44 24.62
N ILE A 162 10.71 2.52 24.41
CA ILE A 162 11.22 3.89 24.21
C ILE A 162 11.11 4.75 25.49
N ASN A 163 10.90 4.11 26.65
CA ASN A 163 10.79 4.74 27.96
C ASN A 163 9.61 5.74 28.08
N MET A 164 8.50 5.45 27.40
CA MET A 164 7.27 6.25 27.37
C MET A 164 6.07 5.42 27.83
N LYS A 165 6.23 4.70 28.94
CA LYS A 165 5.18 3.81 29.46
C LYS A 165 3.89 4.57 29.74
N VAL A 166 2.77 4.06 29.21
CA VAL A 166 1.41 4.55 29.50
C VAL A 166 0.85 3.70 30.63
N GLU A 167 0.81 4.24 31.86
CA GLU A 167 0.34 3.51 33.04
C GLU A 167 -1.17 3.34 33.08
N GLN A 168 -1.90 4.26 32.44
CA GLN A 168 -3.34 4.23 32.42
C GLN A 168 -3.88 3.19 31.44
N ILE A 169 -4.90 2.45 31.89
CA ILE A 169 -5.69 1.60 31.02
C ILE A 169 -6.65 2.47 30.21
N ILE A 170 -6.28 2.75 28.96
CA ILE A 170 -7.13 3.46 28.00
C ILE A 170 -7.99 2.42 27.24
N PRO A 171 -9.33 2.53 27.26
CA PRO A 171 -10.19 1.70 26.43
C PRO A 171 -9.88 1.87 24.94
N LEU A 172 -9.68 0.76 24.23
CA LEU A 172 -9.55 0.73 22.77
C LEU A 172 -10.84 0.17 22.18
N LEU A 173 -11.47 0.90 21.25
CA LEU A 173 -12.73 0.49 20.63
C LEU A 173 -12.63 0.55 19.10
N LEU A 174 -13.01 -0.54 18.42
CA LEU A 174 -13.24 -0.49 16.99
C LEU A 174 -14.64 0.03 16.67
N VAL A 175 -14.72 0.94 15.70
CA VAL A 175 -15.96 1.65 15.34
C VAL A 175 -16.14 1.72 13.83
N GLU A 176 -17.37 1.94 13.39
CA GLU A 176 -17.68 2.26 12.00
C GLU A 176 -17.36 3.73 11.69
N ARG A 177 -17.21 4.05 10.40
CA ARG A 177 -16.91 5.41 9.92
C ARG A 177 -17.89 6.46 10.44
N GLN A 178 -19.18 6.12 10.51
CA GLN A 178 -20.20 7.04 11.02
C GLN A 178 -19.95 7.41 12.50
N ALA A 179 -19.72 6.41 13.35
CA ALA A 179 -19.46 6.64 14.77
C ALA A 179 -18.16 7.44 15.01
N LEU A 180 -17.15 7.25 14.17
CA LEU A 180 -15.90 8.03 14.25
C LEU A 180 -16.12 9.51 13.90
N ASN A 181 -16.92 9.78 12.85
CA ASN A 181 -17.27 11.14 12.46
C ASN A 181 -18.12 11.83 13.54
N GLU A 182 -19.13 11.14 14.09
CA GLU A 182 -19.97 11.65 15.18
C GLU A 182 -19.14 11.95 16.44
N ALA A 183 -18.17 11.09 16.77
CA ALA A 183 -17.29 11.27 17.92
C ALA A 183 -16.37 12.50 17.76
N MET A 184 -15.89 12.72 16.53
CA MET A 184 -15.06 13.88 16.18
C MET A 184 -15.82 15.20 16.34
N ASP A 185 -17.08 15.25 15.91
CA ASP A 185 -17.94 16.44 16.07
C ASP A 185 -18.26 16.74 17.56
N GLY A 186 -18.25 15.72 18.41
CA GLY A 186 -18.44 15.86 19.85
C GLY A 186 -17.22 16.38 20.62
N GLU A 187 -16.01 16.31 20.03
CA GLU A 187 -14.78 16.76 20.68
C GLU A 187 -14.55 18.26 20.48
N ARG A 188 -14.41 19.00 21.59
CA ARG A 188 -14.13 20.46 21.54
C ARG A 188 -12.78 20.82 20.90
N ASN A 189 -11.86 19.86 20.88
CA ASN A 189 -10.52 19.98 20.27
C ASN A 189 -10.37 19.07 19.04
N GLY A 190 -11.46 18.64 18.40
CA GLY A 190 -11.41 17.76 17.22
C GLY A 190 -10.58 18.38 16.09
N HIS A 191 -9.53 17.69 15.67
CA HIS A 191 -8.68 18.11 14.55
C HIS A 191 -9.41 17.80 13.25
N TYR A 192 -9.92 18.83 12.58
CA TYR A 192 -10.52 18.70 11.26
C TYR A 192 -9.41 18.54 10.21
N HIS A 193 -9.59 17.56 9.31
CA HIS A 193 -9.09 17.53 7.91
C HIS A 193 -8.06 16.44 7.52
N MET A 194 -8.52 15.18 7.50
CA MET A 194 -8.15 14.16 6.50
C MET A 194 -9.43 13.79 5.71
N PRO A 195 -9.36 13.34 4.42
CA PRO A 195 -10.55 12.90 3.70
C PRO A 195 -11.29 11.75 4.41
N GLU A 196 -10.59 10.96 5.24
CA GLU A 196 -11.17 9.98 6.15
C GLU A 196 -10.34 9.91 7.44
N THR A 197 -10.87 10.40 8.56
CA THR A 197 -10.34 10.11 9.90
C THR A 197 -10.40 8.60 10.12
N ARG A 198 -9.32 7.98 10.63
CA ARG A 198 -9.23 6.51 10.83
C ARG A 198 -8.93 6.10 12.27
N GLY A 199 -8.52 7.05 13.10
CA GLY A 199 -8.32 6.93 14.54
C GLY A 199 -8.76 8.21 15.24
N LEU A 200 -9.11 8.12 16.52
CA LEU A 200 -9.43 9.28 17.32
C LEU A 200 -9.14 9.02 18.81
N CYS A 201 -8.30 9.86 19.41
CA CYS A 201 -8.08 9.92 20.85
C CYS A 201 -9.09 10.86 21.52
N LEU A 202 -10.01 10.30 22.32
CA LEU A 202 -11.10 11.03 22.98
C LEU A 202 -10.71 11.53 24.37
N SER A 203 -11.26 12.69 24.73
CA SER A 203 -11.11 13.28 26.07
C SER A 203 -12.45 13.61 26.74
N GLU A 204 -13.55 13.72 25.99
CA GLU A 204 -14.88 13.98 26.55
C GLU A 204 -15.70 12.70 26.78
N GLU A 205 -16.76 12.82 27.60
CA GLU A 205 -17.74 11.75 27.80
C GLU A 205 -18.69 11.68 26.61
N GLN A 206 -18.77 10.50 25.99
CA GLN A 206 -19.64 10.27 24.84
C GLN A 206 -20.17 8.82 24.84
N THR A 207 -21.29 8.57 24.16
CA THR A 207 -21.75 7.19 23.90
C THR A 207 -21.42 6.83 22.47
N ILE A 208 -20.58 5.82 22.29
CA ILE A 208 -20.01 5.45 20.99
C ILE A 208 -20.57 4.09 20.55
N SER A 209 -20.96 3.98 19.28
CA SER A 209 -21.38 2.71 18.68
C SER A 209 -20.15 1.87 18.31
N THR A 210 -19.88 0.80 19.06
CA THR A 210 -18.72 -0.07 18.89
C THR A 210 -19.06 -1.31 18.09
N VAL A 211 -18.07 -1.86 17.39
CA VAL A 211 -18.25 -2.96 16.46
C VAL A 211 -17.98 -4.31 17.14
N LEU A 212 -18.95 -5.22 17.02
CA LEU A 212 -18.88 -6.61 17.46
C LEU A 212 -19.14 -7.58 16.31
N ARG A 213 -18.43 -8.71 16.32
CA ARG A 213 -18.62 -9.80 15.36
C ARG A 213 -19.86 -10.62 15.71
N ARG A 214 -20.72 -10.94 14.74
CA ARG A 214 -21.78 -11.95 14.93
C ARG A 214 -21.20 -13.36 14.95
N PRO A 215 -21.76 -14.28 15.76
CA PRO A 215 -21.51 -15.71 15.59
C PRO A 215 -21.92 -16.16 14.18
N LYS A 216 -21.09 -16.95 13.49
CA LYS A 216 -21.37 -17.43 12.14
C LYS A 216 -22.65 -18.26 12.10
N MET A 217 -23.69 -17.77 11.42
CA MET A 217 -24.88 -18.51 11.07
C MET A 217 -25.00 -18.54 9.54
N GLY A 218 -24.37 -19.53 8.91
CA GLY A 218 -24.46 -19.77 7.46
C GLY A 218 -23.11 -19.86 6.74
N MET A 219 -23.06 -20.74 5.74
CA MET A 219 -21.94 -20.95 4.81
C MET A 219 -22.14 -20.05 3.59
N GLY A 220 -21.62 -18.81 3.59
CA GLY A 220 -21.84 -17.94 2.43
C GLY A 220 -21.08 -16.61 2.34
N SER A 221 -20.72 -15.94 3.44
CA SER A 221 -20.03 -14.64 3.38
C SER A 221 -18.55 -14.74 3.74
N ARG A 222 -17.67 -14.19 2.89
CA ARG A 222 -16.21 -14.10 3.16
C ARG A 222 -15.88 -13.15 4.31
N VAL A 223 -16.73 -12.13 4.54
CA VAL A 223 -16.61 -11.19 5.66
C VAL A 223 -17.64 -11.56 6.74
N PRO A 224 -17.26 -11.61 8.02
CA PRO A 224 -18.21 -11.82 9.12
C PRO A 224 -19.25 -10.71 9.17
N ASP A 225 -20.50 -11.07 9.43
CA ASP A 225 -21.55 -10.09 9.69
C ASP A 225 -21.27 -9.37 11.03
N MET A 226 -21.44 -8.05 11.05
CA MET A 226 -21.06 -7.18 12.17
C MET A 226 -22.30 -6.55 12.80
N ARG A 227 -22.27 -6.33 14.11
CA ARG A 227 -23.28 -5.56 14.85
C ARG A 227 -22.61 -4.40 15.55
N THR A 228 -23.35 -3.31 15.69
CA THR A 228 -22.98 -2.21 16.56
C THR A 228 -23.67 -2.35 17.91
N GLU A 229 -22.99 -1.96 18.98
CA GLU A 229 -23.59 -1.79 20.31
C GLU A 229 -23.18 -0.45 20.93
N PRO A 230 -24.07 0.21 21.70
CA PRO A 230 -23.71 1.46 22.37
C PRO A 230 -22.77 1.18 23.55
N TYR A 231 -21.64 1.88 23.58
CA TYR A 231 -20.68 1.87 24.68
C TYR A 231 -20.59 3.25 25.32
N LYS A 232 -20.94 3.36 26.61
CA LYS A 232 -20.90 4.63 27.34
C LYS A 232 -19.50 4.89 27.89
N LEU A 233 -18.84 5.93 27.37
CA LEU A 233 -17.58 6.43 27.93
C LEU A 233 -17.86 7.31 29.14
N THR A 234 -17.08 7.10 30.20
CA THR A 234 -17.12 7.90 31.42
C THR A 234 -15.74 8.51 31.63
N ARG A 235 -15.69 9.81 31.94
CA ARG A 235 -14.46 10.56 32.05
C ARG A 235 -13.87 10.30 33.42
N ARG A 236 -12.86 9.44 33.42
CA ARG A 236 -12.09 9.10 34.62
C ARG A 236 -10.77 9.87 34.71
N CYS A 237 -10.36 10.54 33.62
CA CYS A 237 -9.06 11.21 33.45
C CYS A 237 -9.06 12.08 32.17
N GLU A 238 -7.87 12.53 31.74
CA GLU A 238 -7.72 13.36 30.53
C GLU A 238 -7.93 12.60 29.21
N VAL A 239 -7.88 11.26 29.19
CA VAL A 239 -8.09 10.43 27.99
C VAL A 239 -9.17 9.37 28.26
N THR A 240 -10.29 9.43 27.55
CA THR A 240 -11.43 8.54 27.81
C THR A 240 -11.40 7.25 27.00
N ALA A 241 -10.95 7.29 25.75
CA ALA A 241 -10.77 6.13 24.88
C ALA A 241 -9.92 6.46 23.65
N ILE A 242 -9.44 5.41 22.98
CA ILE A 242 -8.94 5.46 21.60
C ILE A 242 -9.95 4.71 20.72
N LEU A 243 -10.43 5.39 19.69
CA LEU A 243 -11.28 4.80 18.66
C LEU A 243 -10.43 4.50 17.41
N ILE A 244 -10.66 3.36 16.77
CA ILE A 244 -10.06 3.04 15.46
C ILE A 244 -11.13 2.49 14.52
N LEU A 245 -11.06 2.90 13.26
CA LEU A 245 -11.92 2.38 12.21
C LEU A 245 -11.70 0.87 12.04
N TYR A 246 -12.76 0.07 12.12
CA TYR A 246 -12.68 -1.39 11.99
C TYR A 246 -12.28 -1.84 10.56
N GLY A 247 -11.88 -3.10 10.41
CA GLY A 247 -11.60 -3.69 9.11
C GLY A 247 -10.34 -3.14 8.44
N LEU A 248 -9.38 -2.62 9.20
CA LEU A 248 -8.07 -2.22 8.70
C LEU A 248 -7.04 -3.35 8.93
N PRO A 249 -6.07 -3.56 8.03
CA PRO A 249 -4.96 -4.50 8.22
C PRO A 249 -4.18 -4.19 9.50
N ARG A 250 -3.69 -5.22 10.20
CA ARG A 250 -2.96 -5.11 11.47
C ARG A 250 -1.87 -4.03 11.45
N LEU A 251 -1.13 -3.92 10.36
CA LEU A 251 -0.05 -2.92 10.22
C LEU A 251 -0.60 -1.49 10.14
N LEU A 252 -1.71 -1.27 9.44
CA LEU A 252 -2.36 0.04 9.36
C LEU A 252 -2.98 0.40 10.71
N THR A 253 -3.76 -0.52 11.29
CA THR A 253 -4.34 -0.37 12.63
C THR A 253 -3.27 -0.06 13.67
N GLY A 254 -2.12 -0.73 13.59
CA GLY A 254 -1.02 -0.53 14.54
C GLY A 254 -0.34 0.83 14.37
N SER A 255 -0.16 1.30 13.13
CA SER A 255 0.37 2.65 12.88
C SER A 255 -0.57 3.75 13.38
N ILE A 256 -1.88 3.61 13.16
CA ILE A 256 -2.90 4.52 13.68
C ILE A 256 -2.91 4.47 15.21
N LEU A 257 -2.89 3.27 15.80
CA LEU A 257 -2.87 3.12 17.25
C LEU A 257 -1.60 3.72 17.88
N ALA A 258 -0.43 3.57 17.23
CA ALA A 258 0.79 4.22 17.68
C ALA A 258 0.67 5.74 17.64
N HIS A 259 0.02 6.29 16.61
CA HIS A 259 -0.28 7.72 16.49
C HIS A 259 -1.22 8.20 17.60
N GLU A 260 -2.39 7.57 17.77
CA GLU A 260 -3.37 7.95 18.80
C GLU A 260 -2.85 7.78 20.23
N MET A 261 -2.01 6.76 20.44
CA MET A 261 -1.33 6.56 21.73
C MET A 261 -0.39 7.72 22.05
N MET A 262 0.17 8.40 21.04
CA MET A 262 1.03 9.57 21.27
C MET A 262 0.20 10.76 21.75
N HIS A 263 -0.95 11.02 21.14
CA HIS A 263 -1.89 12.02 21.66
C HIS A 263 -2.27 11.71 23.11
N ALA A 264 -2.60 10.44 23.39
CA ALA A 264 -2.93 10.04 24.75
C ALA A 264 -1.77 10.27 25.72
N TRP A 265 -0.55 9.87 25.35
CA TRP A 265 0.64 10.06 26.17
C TRP A 265 0.93 11.54 26.44
N LEU A 266 0.86 12.40 25.41
CA LEU A 266 1.05 13.85 25.55
C LEU A 266 0.07 14.46 26.58
N ARG A 267 -1.22 14.14 26.45
CA ARG A 267 -2.25 14.60 27.39
C ARG A 267 -1.94 14.11 28.82
N LEU A 268 -1.67 12.82 29.00
CA LEU A 268 -1.35 12.24 30.31
C LEU A 268 -0.09 12.81 30.96
N GLN A 269 0.88 13.26 30.17
CA GLN A 269 2.08 13.95 30.66
C GLN A 269 1.89 15.46 30.86
N GLY A 270 0.69 15.99 30.62
CA GLY A 270 0.34 17.39 30.85
C GLY A 270 0.83 18.35 29.76
N TYR A 271 1.11 17.87 28.55
CA TYR A 271 1.34 18.75 27.40
C TYR A 271 0.02 19.44 27.06
N ARG A 272 -0.02 20.76 27.20
CA ARG A 272 -1.22 21.57 26.90
C ARG A 272 -0.86 22.60 25.83
N THR A 273 -1.84 22.87 24.96
CA THR A 273 -1.78 23.95 23.95
C THR A 273 -0.58 23.87 23.00
N LEU A 274 -0.42 22.74 22.31
CA LEU A 274 0.49 22.61 21.18
C LEU A 274 -0.18 23.11 19.89
N SER A 275 0.61 23.64 18.95
CA SER A 275 0.11 23.87 17.61
C SER A 275 -0.11 22.54 16.89
N GLN A 276 -1.06 22.49 15.97
CA GLN A 276 -1.46 21.24 15.31
C GLN A 276 -0.30 20.57 14.58
N ASP A 277 0.55 21.35 13.90
CA ASP A 277 1.72 20.83 13.20
C ASP A 277 2.74 20.17 14.13
N VAL A 278 2.87 20.64 15.37
CA VAL A 278 3.77 20.05 16.38
C VAL A 278 3.16 18.79 16.97
N GLU A 279 1.90 18.84 17.39
CA GLU A 279 1.20 17.70 17.97
C GLU A 279 1.07 16.55 16.96
N GLU A 280 0.50 16.83 15.78
CA GLU A 280 0.33 15.83 14.72
C GLU A 280 1.67 15.36 14.17
N GLY A 281 2.64 16.27 14.08
CA GLY A 281 3.98 15.96 13.62
C GLY A 281 4.67 14.91 14.50
N ILE A 282 4.66 15.10 15.82
CA ILE A 282 5.28 14.12 16.73
C ILE A 282 4.47 12.82 16.77
N CYS A 283 3.14 12.87 16.70
CA CYS A 283 2.31 11.67 16.59
C CYS A 283 2.63 10.84 15.34
N GLN A 284 2.86 11.49 14.18
CA GLN A 284 3.31 10.83 12.95
C GLN A 284 4.72 10.22 13.10
N VAL A 285 5.62 10.86 13.84
CA VAL A 285 6.96 10.29 14.13
C VAL A 285 6.84 8.96 14.88
N LEU A 286 5.97 8.86 15.89
CA LEU A 286 5.79 7.62 16.65
C LEU A 286 5.17 6.50 15.79
N ALA A 287 4.20 6.83 14.94
CA ALA A 287 3.65 5.89 13.97
C ALA A 287 4.71 5.37 12.99
N HIS A 288 5.55 6.26 12.47
CA HIS A 288 6.68 5.93 11.58
C HIS A 288 7.73 5.05 12.26
N MET A 289 8.12 5.40 13.50
CA MET A 289 9.06 4.61 14.31
C MET A 289 8.55 3.20 14.58
N TRP A 290 7.26 3.05 14.88
CA TRP A 290 6.65 1.74 15.06
C TRP A 290 6.68 0.93 13.76
N LEU A 291 6.29 1.52 12.61
CA LEU A 291 6.34 0.85 11.30
C LEU A 291 7.76 0.41 10.94
N ARG A 292 8.78 1.25 11.17
CA ARG A 292 10.19 0.89 10.99
C ARG A 292 10.59 -0.33 11.83
N THR A 293 10.13 -0.38 13.07
CA THR A 293 10.37 -1.52 13.97
C THR A 293 9.72 -2.79 13.41
N GLN A 294 8.47 -2.71 12.92
CA GLN A 294 7.81 -3.85 12.30
C GLN A 294 8.53 -4.33 11.03
N ILE A 295 8.97 -3.42 10.15
CA ILE A 295 9.74 -3.76 8.92
C ILE A 295 11.05 -4.48 9.27
N SER A 296 11.75 -4.01 10.30
CA SER A 296 12.98 -4.64 10.81
C SER A 296 12.70 -6.06 11.33
N LEU A 297 11.65 -6.22 12.14
CA LEU A 297 11.23 -7.52 12.69
C LEU A 297 10.80 -8.52 11.60
N ILE A 298 10.11 -8.05 10.56
CA ILE A 298 9.72 -8.90 9.42
C ILE A 298 10.97 -9.32 8.63
N SER A 299 11.94 -8.42 8.47
CA SER A 299 13.18 -8.70 7.73
C SER A 299 14.12 -9.64 8.49
N GLY A 300 14.26 -9.48 9.81
CA GLY A 300 15.11 -10.32 10.66
C GLY A 300 14.61 -11.74 10.89
N LYS A 301 13.33 -12.02 10.62
CA LYS A 301 12.76 -13.38 10.72
C LYS A 301 12.97 -14.24 9.46
N ASN A 302 13.54 -13.68 8.40
CA ASN A 302 13.80 -14.39 7.14
C ASN A 302 15.17 -15.08 7.09
N THR A 303 15.98 -15.00 8.15
CA THR A 303 17.18 -15.85 8.33
C THR A 303 16.79 -17.15 9.04
N PRO A 304 17.18 -18.34 8.54
CA PRO A 304 16.82 -19.61 9.17
C PRO A 304 17.64 -19.79 10.45
N SER A 305 17.08 -19.37 11.58
CA SER A 305 17.62 -19.66 12.91
C SER A 305 17.16 -21.06 13.34
N SER A 306 18.09 -22.00 13.36
CA SER A 306 17.89 -23.35 13.92
C SER A 306 17.80 -23.29 15.44
N SER A 307 16.60 -23.22 16.01
CA SER A 307 16.34 -23.66 17.38
C SER A 307 14.84 -23.75 17.69
N SER A 308 14.51 -24.85 18.36
CA SER A 308 13.19 -25.41 18.61
C SER A 308 12.40 -24.73 19.73
N ALA A 309 11.08 -24.83 19.61
CA ALA A 309 10.04 -24.80 20.66
C ALA A 309 9.67 -23.46 21.33
N THR A 310 8.51 -22.91 20.95
CA THR A 310 7.29 -22.95 21.78
C THR A 310 6.07 -22.45 20.99
N SER A 311 4.95 -23.12 21.22
CA SER A 311 3.67 -22.95 20.53
C SER A 311 2.95 -21.64 20.90
N SER A 312 2.80 -20.76 19.93
CA SER A 312 1.63 -19.89 19.73
C SER A 312 1.53 -19.63 18.22
N ARG A 313 0.35 -19.38 17.67
CA ARG A 313 0.13 -19.13 16.23
C ARG A 313 0.95 -17.90 15.76
N GLN A 314 2.23 -18.08 15.49
CA GLN A 314 3.08 -17.06 14.91
C GLN A 314 2.87 -17.12 13.40
N GLU A 315 1.98 -16.24 12.93
CA GLU A 315 1.71 -15.95 11.53
C GLU A 315 3.03 -15.92 10.74
N LYS A 316 3.13 -16.77 9.71
CA LYS A 316 4.16 -16.64 8.69
C LYS A 316 3.93 -15.29 7.99
N ARG A 317 4.63 -14.25 8.44
CA ARG A 317 4.50 -12.89 7.89
C ARG A 317 4.90 -12.91 6.42
N SER A 318 4.00 -12.46 5.55
CA SER A 318 4.12 -12.61 4.11
C SER A 318 5.06 -11.55 3.51
N PRO A 319 5.64 -11.78 2.31
CA PRO A 319 6.32 -10.72 1.56
C PRO A 319 5.42 -9.49 1.31
N PHE A 320 4.10 -9.72 1.22
CA PHE A 320 3.11 -8.67 1.11
C PHE A 320 3.08 -7.78 2.36
N ASP A 321 3.13 -8.34 3.57
CA ASP A 321 3.13 -7.55 4.82
C ASP A 321 4.31 -6.59 4.90
N LYS A 322 5.50 -7.03 4.46
CA LYS A 322 6.67 -6.16 4.39
C LYS A 322 6.42 -4.98 3.44
N LYS A 323 5.96 -5.28 2.23
CA LYS A 323 5.67 -4.27 1.21
C LYS A 323 4.54 -3.32 1.65
N LEU A 324 3.55 -3.85 2.38
CA LEU A 324 2.44 -3.07 2.95
C LEU A 324 2.92 -2.15 4.09
N ALA A 325 3.80 -2.62 4.97
CA ALA A 325 4.41 -1.77 5.99
C ALA A 325 5.27 -0.66 5.36
N GLU A 326 6.03 -0.98 4.32
CA GLU A 326 6.81 0.00 3.55
C GLU A 326 5.89 1.01 2.84
N PHE A 327 4.74 0.57 2.33
CA PHE A 327 3.72 1.45 1.75
C PHE A 327 3.21 2.47 2.77
N PHE A 328 2.76 2.03 3.96
CA PHE A 328 2.28 2.95 5.00
C PHE A 328 3.36 3.91 5.48
N LYS A 329 4.60 3.41 5.63
CA LYS A 329 5.74 4.25 5.97
C LYS A 329 5.97 5.33 4.89
N HIS A 330 5.91 4.94 3.62
CA HIS A 330 6.04 5.86 2.50
C HIS A 330 4.92 6.91 2.49
N GLN A 331 3.68 6.54 2.82
CA GLN A 331 2.57 7.50 2.89
C GLN A 331 2.83 8.61 3.92
N ILE A 332 3.37 8.28 5.09
CA ILE A 332 3.77 9.28 6.10
C ILE A 332 4.90 10.17 5.56
N GLU A 333 5.90 9.57 4.90
CA GLU A 333 7.08 10.30 4.41
C GLU A 333 6.76 11.25 3.24
N SER A 334 5.83 10.88 2.36
CA SER A 334 5.44 11.64 1.17
C SER A 334 4.19 12.50 1.35
N ASP A 335 3.61 12.55 2.55
CA ASP A 335 2.47 13.41 2.85
C ASP A 335 2.85 14.89 2.61
N MET A 336 2.08 15.56 1.76
CA MET A 336 2.28 16.95 1.37
C MET A 336 1.46 17.93 2.21
N SER A 337 0.66 17.45 3.16
CA SER A 337 -0.18 18.28 4.02
C SER A 337 0.69 19.18 4.92
N PRO A 338 0.25 20.42 5.18
CA PRO A 338 0.99 21.33 6.05
C PRO A 338 1.09 20.83 7.50
N VAL A 339 0.04 20.20 8.04
CA VAL A 339 -0.01 19.77 9.44
C VAL A 339 0.68 18.43 9.62
N TYR A 340 0.22 17.38 8.94
CA TYR A 340 0.77 16.03 9.13
C TYR A 340 2.09 15.85 8.39
N GLY A 341 2.18 16.26 7.13
CA GLY A 341 3.37 16.09 6.28
C GLY A 341 4.55 16.96 6.71
N ASN A 342 4.37 18.29 6.78
CA ASN A 342 5.45 19.17 7.23
C ASN A 342 5.75 18.96 8.72
N GLY A 343 4.73 18.77 9.56
CA GLY A 343 4.89 18.46 10.98
C GLY A 343 5.72 17.20 11.20
N PHE A 344 5.42 16.11 10.48
CA PHE A 344 6.23 14.89 10.50
C PHE A 344 7.68 15.17 10.10
N ARG A 345 7.91 15.89 9.00
CA ARG A 345 9.28 16.19 8.54
C ARG A 345 10.06 16.99 9.59
N ALA A 346 9.46 18.01 10.18
CA ALA A 346 10.08 18.81 11.24
C ALA A 346 10.36 17.98 12.50
N GLY A 347 9.36 17.23 12.98
CA GLY A 347 9.49 16.38 14.16
C GLY A 347 10.50 15.25 13.97
N ASN A 348 10.49 14.58 12.82
CA ASN A 348 11.43 13.51 12.49
C ASN A 348 12.85 14.06 12.39
N GLN A 349 13.04 15.25 11.80
CA GLN A 349 14.34 15.91 11.77
C GLN A 349 14.85 16.24 13.19
N ALA A 350 13.98 16.78 14.06
CA ALA A 350 14.31 17.05 15.45
C ALA A 350 14.70 15.77 16.22
N VAL A 351 13.91 14.71 16.10
CA VAL A 351 14.18 13.42 16.76
C VAL A 351 15.46 12.77 16.23
N LEU A 352 15.76 12.85 14.94
CA LEU A 352 17.02 12.35 14.38
C LEU A 352 18.24 13.14 14.87
N LYS A 353 18.10 14.46 15.06
CA LYS A 353 19.21 15.35 15.47
C LYS A 353 19.46 15.32 16.98
N TYR A 354 18.40 15.33 17.79
CA TYR A 354 18.47 15.53 19.23
C TYR A 354 18.01 14.31 20.05
N GLY A 355 17.41 13.30 19.41
CA GLY A 355 16.77 12.18 20.10
C GLY A 355 15.35 12.51 20.56
N LEU A 356 14.54 11.46 20.74
CA LEU A 356 13.14 11.60 21.14
C LEU A 356 12.98 12.27 22.53
N PRO A 357 13.71 11.88 23.59
CA PRO A 357 13.52 12.48 24.91
C PRO A 357 13.81 13.99 24.94
N SER A 358 14.90 14.42 24.32
CA SER A 358 15.28 15.84 24.27
C SER A 358 14.32 16.66 23.39
N THR A 359 13.81 16.07 22.31
CA THR A 359 12.80 16.71 21.46
C THR A 359 11.50 16.94 22.24
N LEU A 360 11.01 15.92 22.95
CA LEU A 360 9.80 16.02 23.77
C LEU A 360 9.94 17.04 24.90
N GLU A 361 11.09 17.05 25.59
CA GLU A 361 11.36 18.05 26.63
C GLU A 361 11.34 19.47 26.07
N HIS A 362 11.92 19.69 24.88
CA HIS A 362 11.87 20.99 24.22
C HIS A 362 10.43 21.40 23.83
N ILE A 363 9.64 20.46 23.28
CA ILE A 363 8.22 20.70 22.98
C ILE A 363 7.46 21.06 24.26
N ARG A 364 7.74 20.38 25.37
CA ARG A 364 7.10 20.66 26.67
C ARG A 364 7.36 22.08 27.15
N LEU A 365 8.59 22.57 26.96
CA LEU A 365 9.03 23.88 27.44
C LEU A 365 8.61 25.04 26.50
N THR A 366 8.56 24.79 25.19
CA THR A 366 8.43 25.86 24.18
C THR A 366 7.16 25.78 23.34
N GLY A 367 6.50 24.63 23.31
CA GLY A 367 5.39 24.34 22.41
C GLY A 367 5.78 24.14 20.94
N SER A 368 7.08 24.06 20.62
CA SER A 368 7.59 23.97 19.24
C SER A 368 8.66 22.88 19.08
N PHE A 369 9.01 22.52 17.84
CA PHE A 369 10.15 21.64 17.59
C PHE A 369 11.49 22.38 17.75
N PRO A 370 12.54 21.71 18.26
CA PRO A 370 13.88 22.28 18.30
C PRO A 370 14.47 22.32 16.88
N PHE A 371 14.87 23.50 16.41
CA PHE A 371 15.54 23.70 15.12
C PHE A 371 17.08 23.67 15.25
#